data_AF-B7KU38-F1
#
_entry.id   AF-B7KU38-F1
#
_cell.length_a   1.000
_cell.length_b   1.000
_cell.length_c   1.000
_cell.angle_alpha   90.00
_cell.angle_beta   90.00
_cell.angle_gamma   90.00
#
_symmetry.space_group_name_H-M   'P 1'
#
loop_
_entity.id
_entity.type
_entity.pdbx_description
1 polymer ?
#
loop_
_entity_poly.entity_id
_entity_poly.type
_entity_poly.pdbx_seq_one_letter_code
_entity_poly.pdbx_strand_id
1 'polypeptide(L)'
;MSTTAMIPSVTSGELRAAPIEPSWIHEGRPVARNTMLSRSADGMAWTLVWDCTAGRFEWHYDIDETIHFIEGSATISDGLSPPKTFRAGDVLFIPRGAVCHWHVESYVRKVAFCRKTQPKVVALALRAAGKAKRMLSRRSGSGSALEAA
;
A
#
# COMPACT_ATOMS: atom_id res chain seq x y z
N MET A 1 -17.06 -20.20 11.26
CA MET A 1 -16.17 -19.48 10.31
C MET A 1 -14.74 -19.79 10.73
N SER A 2 -13.91 -20.29 9.81
CA SER A 2 -12.52 -20.64 10.13
C SER A 2 -11.72 -19.37 10.44
N THR A 3 -11.39 -19.14 11.70
CA THR A 3 -10.54 -18.02 12.12
C THR A 3 -9.08 -18.39 11.88
N THR A 4 -8.64 -18.30 10.64
CA THR A 4 -7.22 -18.49 10.31
C THR A 4 -6.41 -17.37 10.95
N ALA A 5 -5.61 -17.70 11.97
CA ALA A 5 -4.82 -16.72 12.73
C ALA A 5 -3.58 -16.19 11.98
N MET A 6 -3.06 -16.96 11.00
CA MET A 6 -1.89 -16.60 10.21
C MET A 6 -2.11 -16.91 8.73
N ILE A 7 -1.77 -15.95 7.86
CA ILE A 7 -1.87 -16.09 6.40
C ILE A 7 -0.45 -16.11 5.83
N PRO A 8 0.12 -17.27 5.49
CA PRO A 8 1.44 -17.35 4.88
C PRO A 8 1.40 -16.86 3.43
N SER A 9 2.50 -16.27 2.96
CA SER A 9 2.63 -15.79 1.57
C SER A 9 4.10 -15.73 1.16
N VAL A 10 4.36 -15.88 -0.14
CA VAL A 10 5.72 -15.88 -0.71
C VAL A 10 5.80 -14.92 -1.89
N THR A 11 6.93 -14.25 -2.04
CA THR A 11 7.15 -13.28 -3.13
C THR A 11 7.52 -13.92 -4.46
N SER A 12 7.84 -15.22 -4.46
CA SER A 12 8.20 -16.04 -5.61
C SER A 12 7.02 -16.80 -6.23
N GLY A 13 5.79 -16.56 -5.76
CA GLY A 13 4.60 -17.25 -6.23
C GLY A 13 4.23 -16.92 -7.69
N GLU A 14 3.27 -17.66 -8.23
CA GLU A 14 2.73 -17.43 -9.57
C GLU A 14 2.03 -16.06 -9.64
N LEU A 15 2.35 -15.28 -10.70
CA LEU A 15 1.76 -13.98 -10.96
C LEU A 15 0.75 -14.07 -12.10
N ARG A 16 -0.35 -13.33 -11.97
CA ARG A 16 -1.43 -13.24 -12.96
C ARG A 16 -1.31 -11.94 -13.74
N ALA A 17 -1.80 -11.94 -14.98
CA ALA A 17 -1.82 -10.74 -15.82
C ALA A 17 -2.55 -9.59 -15.12
N ALA A 18 -1.89 -8.43 -15.08
CA ALA A 18 -2.41 -7.19 -14.49
C ALA A 18 -2.02 -6.04 -15.41
N PRO A 19 -2.65 -5.94 -16.60
CA PRO A 19 -2.22 -5.03 -17.65
C PRO A 19 -2.29 -3.57 -17.18
N ILE A 20 -1.31 -2.78 -17.62
CA ILE A 20 -1.29 -1.33 -17.42
C ILE A 20 -2.38 -0.72 -18.32
N GLU A 21 -3.06 0.31 -17.83
CA GLU A 21 -4.02 1.10 -18.61
C GLU A 21 -3.34 1.58 -19.92
N PRO A 22 -3.83 1.18 -21.12
CA PRO A 22 -3.14 1.45 -22.36
C PRO A 22 -2.84 2.93 -22.64
N SER A 23 -3.73 3.83 -22.20
CA SER A 23 -3.54 5.27 -22.36
C SER A 23 -2.38 5.83 -21.53
N TRP A 24 -1.88 5.08 -20.55
CA TRP A 24 -0.74 5.47 -19.74
C TRP A 24 0.61 5.03 -20.33
N ILE A 25 0.62 4.17 -21.34
CA ILE A 25 1.85 3.63 -21.95
C ILE A 25 2.35 4.60 -23.01
N HIS A 26 3.59 5.07 -22.86
CA HIS A 26 4.23 5.98 -23.80
C HIS A 26 5.20 5.28 -24.75
N GLU A 27 5.92 4.25 -24.27
CA GLU A 27 6.88 3.50 -25.07
C GLU A 27 6.89 2.01 -24.70
N GLY A 28 7.12 1.15 -25.70
CA GLY A 28 7.24 -0.30 -25.53
C GLY A 28 5.91 -1.04 -25.44
N ARG A 29 5.98 -2.28 -24.95
CA ARG A 29 4.82 -3.16 -24.70
C ARG A 29 4.99 -3.82 -23.32
N PRO A 30 4.93 -3.03 -22.23
CA PRO A 30 5.14 -3.56 -20.89
C PRO A 30 4.10 -4.63 -20.55
N VAL A 31 4.56 -5.80 -20.12
CA VAL A 31 3.72 -6.86 -19.59
C VAL A 31 3.81 -6.81 -18.07
N ALA A 32 2.73 -6.35 -17.45
CA ALA A 32 2.61 -6.26 -16.00
C ALA A 32 1.82 -7.43 -15.43
N ARG A 33 2.27 -7.93 -14.27
CA ARG A 33 1.61 -9.04 -13.55
C ARG A 33 1.61 -8.78 -12.06
N ASN A 34 0.68 -9.37 -11.34
CA ASN A 34 0.67 -9.31 -9.88
C ASN A 34 0.07 -10.56 -9.22
N THR A 35 0.28 -10.67 -7.92
CA THR A 35 -0.46 -11.59 -7.05
C THR A 35 -0.64 -10.96 -5.67
N MET A 36 -1.80 -11.16 -5.07
CA MET A 36 -2.12 -10.62 -3.74
C MET A 36 -1.52 -11.53 -2.66
N LEU A 37 -0.76 -10.94 -1.74
CA LEU A 37 -0.18 -11.64 -0.60
C LEU A 37 -1.11 -11.58 0.61
N SER A 38 -1.66 -10.41 0.93
CA SER A 38 -2.52 -10.26 2.09
C SER A 38 -3.56 -9.16 1.88
N ARG A 39 -4.62 -9.22 2.67
CA ARG A 39 -5.66 -8.19 2.71
C ARG A 39 -6.15 -8.03 4.15
N SER A 40 -6.29 -6.80 4.60
CA SER A 40 -6.86 -6.51 5.92
C SER A 40 -8.34 -6.90 5.97
N ALA A 41 -8.83 -7.18 7.19
CA ALA A 41 -10.23 -7.58 7.41
C ALA A 41 -11.25 -6.52 6.95
N ASP A 42 -10.89 -5.24 7.03
CA ASP A 42 -11.69 -4.11 6.55
C ASP A 42 -11.50 -3.81 5.05
N GLY A 43 -10.60 -4.53 4.38
CA GLY A 43 -10.26 -4.34 2.98
C GLY A 43 -9.59 -3.01 2.64
N MET A 44 -9.16 -2.23 3.64
CA MET A 44 -8.54 -0.91 3.45
C MET A 44 -7.03 -0.98 3.23
N ALA A 45 -6.40 -2.12 3.51
CA ALA A 45 -4.99 -2.35 3.24
C ALA A 45 -4.78 -3.72 2.59
N TRP A 46 -3.80 -3.80 1.71
CA TRP A 46 -3.38 -5.06 1.09
C TRP A 46 -1.91 -5.01 0.73
N THR A 47 -1.32 -6.19 0.60
CA THR A 47 0.04 -6.36 0.10
C THR A 47 -0.01 -7.21 -1.17
N LEU A 48 0.75 -6.85 -2.19
CA LEU A 48 0.87 -7.63 -3.42
C LEU A 48 2.33 -7.68 -3.89
N VAL A 49 2.65 -8.68 -4.72
CA VAL A 49 3.84 -8.64 -5.58
C VAL A 49 3.39 -8.16 -6.94
N TRP A 50 4.19 -7.28 -7.54
CA TRP A 50 4.01 -6.85 -8.91
C TRP A 50 5.33 -6.95 -9.66
N ASP A 51 5.27 -7.34 -10.93
CA ASP A 51 6.39 -7.25 -11.85
C ASP A 51 5.99 -6.65 -13.20
N CYS A 52 7.00 -6.17 -13.93
CA CYS A 52 6.81 -5.60 -15.25
C CYS A 52 8.09 -5.74 -16.09
N THR A 53 7.88 -6.03 -17.38
CA THR A 53 8.93 -5.98 -18.40
C THR A 53 9.20 -4.55 -18.87
N ALA A 54 10.17 -4.39 -19.77
CA ALA A 54 10.58 -3.12 -20.33
C ALA A 54 9.43 -2.26 -20.89
N GLY A 55 9.49 -0.95 -20.64
CA GLY A 55 8.55 0.04 -21.14
C GLY A 55 8.62 1.37 -20.39
N ARG A 56 7.96 2.39 -20.96
CA ARG A 56 7.73 3.67 -20.30
C ARG A 56 6.24 3.95 -20.19
N PHE A 57 5.80 4.32 -19.00
CA PHE A 57 4.40 4.57 -18.73
C PHE A 57 4.24 5.52 -17.55
N GLU A 58 3.09 6.17 -17.51
CA GLU A 58 2.64 6.94 -16.36
C GLU A 58 1.85 6.04 -15.41
N TRP A 59 1.90 6.32 -14.10
CA TRP A 59 1.10 5.60 -13.12
C TRP A 59 0.38 6.58 -12.21
N HIS A 60 -0.94 6.44 -12.12
CA HIS A 60 -1.79 7.31 -11.31
C HIS A 60 -2.16 6.60 -10.02
N TYR A 61 -1.78 7.18 -8.88
CA TYR A 61 -1.97 6.55 -7.57
C TYR A 61 -3.25 7.06 -6.90
N ASP A 62 -4.26 6.20 -6.78
CA ASP A 62 -5.52 6.50 -6.07
C ASP A 62 -5.48 6.12 -4.57
N ILE A 63 -4.34 5.59 -4.13
CA ILE A 63 -4.04 5.10 -2.78
C ILE A 63 -2.63 5.53 -2.33
N ASP A 64 -2.35 5.38 -1.03
CA ASP A 64 -0.97 5.37 -0.56
C ASP A 64 -0.32 4.03 -0.92
N GLU A 65 0.87 4.05 -1.51
CA GLU A 65 1.65 2.86 -1.84
C GLU A 65 3.09 2.99 -1.30
N THR A 66 3.49 2.05 -0.44
CA THR A 66 4.92 1.84 -0.13
C THR A 66 5.42 0.68 -0.97
N ILE A 67 6.50 0.90 -1.69
CA ILE A 67 7.13 -0.05 -2.60
C ILE A 67 8.46 -0.50 -1.99
N HIS A 68 8.67 -1.81 -1.91
CA HIS A 68 9.98 -2.41 -1.68
C HIS A 68 10.41 -3.17 -2.93
N PHE A 69 11.50 -2.74 -3.56
CA PHE A 69 12.04 -3.36 -4.76
C PHE A 69 12.82 -4.61 -4.38
N ILE A 70 12.57 -5.72 -5.08
CA ILE A 70 13.16 -7.03 -4.75
C ILE A 70 13.93 -7.67 -5.91
N GLU A 71 13.73 -7.20 -7.16
CA GLU A 71 14.47 -7.67 -8.33
C GLU A 71 14.45 -6.61 -9.43
N GLY A 72 15.49 -6.57 -10.26
CA GLY A 72 15.60 -5.63 -11.37
C GLY A 72 15.66 -4.17 -10.93
N SER A 73 15.19 -3.26 -11.79
CA SER A 73 15.22 -1.82 -11.52
C SER A 73 14.22 -1.03 -12.35
N ALA A 74 13.85 0.14 -11.84
CA ALA A 74 13.08 1.14 -12.57
C ALA A 74 13.57 2.55 -12.22
N THR A 75 13.60 3.43 -13.22
CA THR A 75 13.80 4.87 -13.02
C THR A 75 12.45 5.54 -12.93
N ILE A 76 12.19 6.25 -11.83
CA ILE A 76 10.90 6.83 -11.51
C ILE A 76 11.07 8.33 -11.27
N SER A 77 10.17 9.13 -11.83
CA SER A 77 10.08 10.58 -11.62
C SER A 77 8.67 10.98 -11.21
N ASP A 78 8.57 11.95 -10.31
CA ASP A 78 7.34 12.64 -9.91
C ASP A 78 7.10 13.93 -10.72
N GLY A 79 7.95 14.24 -11.70
CA GLY A 79 7.91 15.48 -12.48
C GLY A 79 8.36 16.74 -11.72
N LEU A 80 8.68 16.62 -10.42
CA LEU A 80 9.08 17.74 -9.56
C LEU A 80 10.57 17.65 -9.19
N SER A 81 11.06 16.43 -9.01
CA SER A 81 12.43 16.10 -8.64
C SER A 81 13.15 15.38 -9.78
N PRO A 82 14.50 15.43 -9.81
CA PRO A 82 15.27 14.62 -10.74
C PRO A 82 14.86 13.14 -10.65
N PRO A 83 14.68 12.45 -11.81
CA PRO A 83 14.36 11.04 -11.83
C PRO A 83 15.38 10.22 -11.02
N LYS A 84 14.89 9.23 -10.27
CA LYS A 84 15.72 8.35 -9.45
C LYS A 84 15.52 6.89 -9.85
N THR A 85 16.63 6.16 -9.97
CA THR A 85 16.61 4.71 -10.18
C THR A 85 16.49 3.98 -8.85
N PHE A 86 15.52 3.07 -8.77
CA PHE A 86 15.29 2.17 -7.64
C PHE A 86 15.61 0.74 -8.07
N ARG A 87 16.28 -0.01 -7.20
CA ARG A 87 16.76 -1.39 -7.40
C ARG A 87 16.49 -2.24 -6.17
N ALA A 88 16.76 -3.54 -6.27
CA ALA A 88 16.58 -4.47 -5.16
C ALA A 88 17.19 -3.94 -3.83
N GLY A 89 16.38 -3.93 -2.78
CA GLY A 89 16.73 -3.37 -1.46
C GLY A 89 16.19 -1.96 -1.21
N ASP A 90 15.89 -1.18 -2.26
CA ASP A 90 15.37 0.17 -2.11
C ASP A 90 13.89 0.19 -1.69
N VAL A 91 13.49 1.32 -1.10
CA VAL A 91 12.10 1.59 -0.70
C VAL A 91 11.66 2.96 -1.24
N LEU A 92 10.43 3.03 -1.71
CA LEU A 92 9.78 4.26 -2.19
C LEU A 92 8.39 4.38 -1.57
N PHE A 93 8.02 5.56 -1.09
CA PHE A 93 6.65 5.86 -0.69
C PHE A 93 6.03 6.81 -1.70
N ILE A 94 4.81 6.49 -2.15
CA ILE A 94 4.05 7.28 -3.11
C ILE A 94 2.70 7.62 -2.46
N PRO A 95 2.43 8.91 -2.20
CA PRO A 95 1.18 9.31 -1.58
C PRO A 95 0.03 9.22 -2.59
N ARG A 96 -1.18 9.00 -2.07
CA ARG A 96 -2.40 9.11 -2.86
C ARG A 96 -2.46 10.46 -3.61
N GLY A 97 -2.80 10.40 -4.88
CA GLY A 97 -2.94 11.54 -5.79
C GLY A 97 -1.67 11.85 -6.57
N ALA A 98 -0.56 11.15 -6.29
CA ALA A 98 0.65 11.28 -7.10
C ALA A 98 0.45 10.70 -8.50
N VAL A 99 1.18 11.28 -9.44
CA VAL A 99 1.39 10.77 -10.79
C VAL A 99 2.89 10.55 -10.93
N CYS A 100 3.31 9.34 -11.29
CA CYS A 100 4.73 9.05 -11.48
C CYS A 100 5.00 8.48 -12.87
N HIS A 101 6.07 8.94 -13.49
CA HIS A 101 6.57 8.42 -14.75
C HIS A 101 7.56 7.29 -14.46
N TRP A 102 7.26 6.09 -14.94
CA TRP A 102 8.09 4.91 -14.83
C TRP A 102 8.85 4.66 -16.12
N HIS A 103 10.13 4.35 -15.98
CA HIS A 103 10.95 3.78 -17.02
C HIS A 103 11.58 2.47 -16.52
N VAL A 104 11.12 1.36 -17.09
CA VAL A 104 11.69 0.03 -16.85
C VAL A 104 12.55 -0.31 -18.06
N GLU A 105 13.86 -0.42 -17.87
CA GLU A 105 14.80 -0.70 -18.97
C GLU A 105 14.72 -2.16 -19.42
N SER A 106 14.56 -3.09 -18.47
CA SER A 106 14.52 -4.53 -18.74
C SER A 106 13.41 -5.23 -17.96
N TYR A 107 13.51 -5.19 -16.63
CA TYR A 107 12.57 -5.85 -15.74
C TYR A 107 12.63 -5.23 -14.34
N VAL A 108 11.50 -5.24 -13.65
CA VAL A 108 11.40 -4.85 -12.24
C VAL A 108 10.41 -5.74 -11.51
N ARG A 109 10.70 -6.07 -10.25
CA ARG A 109 9.77 -6.73 -9.33
C ARG A 109 9.77 -6.02 -7.98
N LYS A 110 8.57 -5.83 -7.42
CA LYS A 110 8.37 -5.16 -6.13
C LYS A 110 7.33 -5.85 -5.27
N VAL A 111 7.44 -5.64 -3.97
CA VAL A 111 6.35 -5.80 -3.01
C VAL A 111 5.71 -4.43 -2.80
N ALA A 112 4.40 -4.33 -2.99
CA ALA A 112 3.64 -3.12 -2.76
C ALA A 112 2.77 -3.27 -1.51
N PHE A 113 2.88 -2.32 -0.59
CA PHE A 113 2.01 -2.16 0.58
C PHE A 113 1.04 -1.02 0.28
N CYS A 114 -0.21 -1.39 0.05
CA CYS A 114 -1.24 -0.49 -0.44
C CYS A 114 -2.22 -0.14 0.68
N ARG A 115 -2.60 1.14 0.78
CA ARG A 115 -3.57 1.60 1.77
C ARG A 115 -4.54 2.63 1.19
N LYS A 116 -5.83 2.36 1.32
CA LYS A 116 -6.89 3.35 1.11
C LYS A 116 -6.92 4.32 2.29
N THR A 117 -6.60 5.58 2.02
CA THR A 117 -6.65 6.64 3.02
C THR A 117 -8.10 6.97 3.37
N GLN A 118 -8.45 6.87 4.65
CA GLN A 118 -9.78 7.26 5.13
C GLN A 118 -9.94 8.78 5.09
N PRO A 119 -11.16 9.30 4.82
CA PRO A 119 -11.44 10.72 4.95
C PRO A 119 -11.05 11.24 6.34
N LYS A 120 -10.41 12.41 6.41
CA LYS A 120 -9.95 12.99 7.68
C LYS A 120 -11.06 13.14 8.72
N VAL A 121 -12.29 13.36 8.26
CA VAL A 121 -13.50 13.42 9.10
C VAL A 121 -13.78 12.11 9.85
N VAL A 122 -13.63 10.95 9.19
CA VAL A 122 -13.81 9.65 9.83
C VAL A 122 -12.74 9.43 10.89
N ALA A 123 -11.48 9.78 10.58
CA ALA A 123 -10.40 9.70 11.54
C ALA A 123 -10.63 10.60 12.77
N LEU A 124 -11.17 11.81 12.56
CA LEU A 124 -11.52 12.72 13.65
C LEU A 124 -12.64 12.15 14.53
N ALA A 125 -13.70 11.61 13.92
CA ALA A 125 -14.82 11.00 14.62
C ALA A 125 -14.38 9.81 15.49
N LEU A 126 -13.56 8.91 14.94
CA LEU A 126 -13.02 7.76 15.68
C LEU A 126 -12.14 8.21 16.86
N ARG A 127 -11.32 9.25 16.68
CA ARG A 127 -10.50 9.83 17.76
C ARG A 127 -11.38 10.42 18.87
N ALA A 128 -12.44 11.14 18.52
CA ALA A 128 -13.38 11.70 19.48
C ALA A 128 -14.11 10.61 20.27
N ALA A 129 -14.62 9.58 19.59
CA ALA A 129 -15.27 8.43 20.22
C ALA A 129 -14.31 7.69 21.17
N GLY A 130 -13.06 7.45 20.75
CA GLY A 130 -12.03 6.83 21.60
C GLY A 130 -11.67 7.67 22.84
N LYS A 131 -11.73 9.00 22.74
CA LYS A 131 -11.57 9.89 23.91
C LYS A 131 -12.77 9.78 24.86
N ALA A 132 -13.99 9.82 24.34
CA ALA A 132 -15.21 9.68 25.13
C ALA A 132 -15.27 8.32 25.87
N LYS A 133 -14.97 7.21 25.18
CA LYS A 133 -14.92 5.87 25.79
C LYS A 133 -13.93 5.79 26.95
N ARG A 134 -12.73 6.39 26.80
CA ARG A 134 -11.73 6.45 27.88
C ARG A 134 -12.21 7.28 29.07
N MET A 135 -12.90 8.39 28.83
CA MET A 135 -13.46 9.22 29.91
C MET A 135 -14.57 8.48 30.67
N LEU A 136 -15.44 7.75 29.97
CA LEU A 136 -16.49 6.94 30.58
C LEU A 136 -15.94 5.76 31.38
N SER A 137 -14.94 5.04 30.84
CA SER A 137 -14.28 3.93 31.54
C SER A 137 -13.51 4.37 32.79
N ARG A 138 -12.95 5.59 32.82
CA ARG A 138 -12.33 6.15 34.04
C ARG A 138 -13.36 6.53 35.11
N ARG A 139 -14.57 6.95 34.70
CA ARG A 139 -15.67 7.26 35.63
C ARG A 139 -16.31 6.02 36.24
N SER A 140 -16.40 4.89 35.52
CA SER A 140 -16.91 3.64 36.11
C SER A 140 -15.91 2.96 37.07
N GLY A 141 -14.61 3.22 36.91
CA GLY A 141 -13.57 2.66 37.78
C GLY A 141 -13.41 3.35 39.14
N SER A 142 -13.92 4.58 39.30
CA SER A 142 -13.81 5.35 40.55
C SER A 142 -15.00 5.17 41.51
N GLY A 143 -16.00 4.36 41.16
CA GLY A 143 -17.21 4.15 41.96
C GLY A 143 -17.20 2.94 42.90
N SER A 144 -16.14 2.12 42.92
CA SER A 144 -16.08 0.90 43.76
C SER A 144 -15.24 1.03 45.04
N ALA A 145 -14.70 2.23 45.34
CA ALA A 145 -13.81 2.44 46.48
C ALA A 145 -14.45 3.17 47.68
N LEU A 146 -15.77 3.36 47.70
CA LEU A 146 -16.51 3.91 48.84
C LEU A 146 -17.65 2.96 49.26
N GLU A 147 -17.31 1.75 49.71
CA GLU A 147 -18.24 0.93 50.52
C GLU A 147 -17.53 -0.05 51.48
N ALA A 148 -16.27 0.22 51.83
CA ALA A 148 -15.54 -0.58 52.81
C ALA A 148 -14.58 0.29 53.64
N ALA A 149 -15.12 0.98 54.64
CA ALA A 149 -14.42 1.44 55.84
C ALA A 149 -15.44 1.90 56.90
#